data_AF-A0AAP2ZLW3-F1
#
_entry.id   AF-A0AAP2ZLW3-F1
#
_cell.length_a   1.000
_cell.length_b   1.000
_cell.length_c   1.000
_cell.angle_alpha   90.00
_cell.angle_beta   90.00
_cell.angle_gamma   90.00
#
_symmetry.space_group_name_H-M   'P 1'
#
loop_
_entity.id
_entity.type
_entity.pdbx_description
1 polymer ?
#
loop_
_entity_poly.entity_id
_entity_poly.type
_entity_poly.pdbx_seq_one_letter_code
_entity_poly.pdbx_strand_id
1 'polypeptide(L)'
;MTTRILALVGLVMLLLMPSAWAADGVLPAVTVTTAPDGSTEYSVTMQILLLMTSLSFLPAMLIMLTSFTRIIIVLSILRQAIGLQQTPSNQVLIGMSLFMTFFIMAPVFDRIYDEGVKPYIDEQLTLQQAFDKGKEPLRGFMLGQVRTTDLKTFIEISGYKDIKSPEEAPMSVLVPAFITSELKTAFQIGFMLFVPFLVLDLVVASILMAMGMMMLSPMIVSLPFKIMLFVLVDGWSLVLGTLANSFG
;
A
#
# COMPACT_ATOMS: atom_id res chain seq x y z
N MET A 1 -7.17 56.17 36.61
CA MET A 1 -7.76 56.71 35.36
C MET A 1 -7.58 55.75 34.19
N THR A 2 -6.43 55.07 34.09
CA THR A 2 -6.09 54.08 33.05
C THR A 2 -6.99 52.83 33.02
N THR A 3 -7.39 52.29 34.17
CA THR A 3 -8.25 51.10 34.26
C THR A 3 -9.69 51.32 33.76
N ARG A 4 -10.24 52.53 33.92
CA ARG A 4 -11.57 52.86 33.41
C ARG A 4 -11.58 53.03 31.89
N ILE A 5 -10.47 53.48 31.30
CA ILE A 5 -10.32 53.62 29.85
C ILE A 5 -10.20 52.23 29.21
N LEU A 6 -9.44 51.30 29.80
CA LEU A 6 -9.37 49.91 29.34
C LEU A 6 -10.73 49.19 29.39
N ALA A 7 -11.50 49.40 30.45
CA ALA A 7 -12.86 48.83 30.55
C ALA A 7 -13.80 49.39 29.47
N LEU A 8 -13.69 50.69 29.15
CA LEU A 8 -14.50 51.33 28.12
C LEU A 8 -14.11 50.86 26.71
N VAL A 9 -12.81 50.68 26.45
CA VAL A 9 -12.31 50.13 25.17
C VAL A 9 -12.73 48.67 25.00
N GLY A 10 -12.70 47.87 26.07
CA GLY A 10 -13.21 46.49 26.05
C GLY A 10 -14.71 46.41 25.75
N LEU A 11 -15.52 47.31 26.32
CA LEU A 11 -16.96 47.37 26.08
C LEU A 11 -17.28 47.82 24.65
N VAL A 12 -16.54 48.79 24.12
CA VAL A 12 -16.69 49.26 22.73
C VAL A 12 -16.24 48.21 21.73
N MET A 13 -15.19 47.43 22.02
CA MET A 13 -14.82 46.28 21.19
C MET A 13 -15.87 45.17 21.21
N LEU A 14 -16.54 44.94 22.34
CA LEU A 14 -17.64 43.98 22.43
C LEU A 14 -18.88 44.41 21.63
N LEU A 15 -19.13 45.72 21.55
CA LEU A 15 -20.25 46.32 20.80
C LEU A 15 -19.97 46.45 19.30
N LEU A 16 -18.70 46.46 18.88
CA LEU A 16 -18.26 46.49 17.48
C LEU A 16 -18.02 45.09 16.90
N MET A 17 -18.22 44.02 17.68
CA MET A 17 -18.26 42.68 17.12
C MET A 17 -19.47 42.61 16.17
N PRO A 18 -19.27 42.24 14.89
CA PRO A 18 -20.39 41.91 14.03
C PRO A 18 -21.23 40.88 14.78
N SER A 19 -22.53 41.10 14.84
CA SER A 19 -23.47 40.10 15.29
C SER A 19 -23.23 38.85 14.44
N ALA A 20 -22.43 37.93 14.97
CA ALA A 20 -22.39 36.56 14.53
C ALA A 20 -23.77 36.00 14.88
N TRP A 21 -24.75 36.31 14.03
CA TRP A 21 -25.95 35.53 13.93
C TRP A 21 -25.47 34.08 13.84
N ALA A 22 -25.93 33.27 14.78
CA ALA A 22 -25.85 31.84 14.68
C ALA A 22 -26.47 31.47 13.33
N ALA A 23 -25.62 31.31 12.33
CA ALA A 23 -25.98 30.68 11.09
C ALA A 23 -26.23 29.22 11.47
N ASP A 24 -27.51 28.88 11.62
CA ASP A 24 -27.95 27.50 11.50
C ASP A 24 -27.33 26.92 10.21
N GLY A 25 -26.37 26.00 10.36
CA GLY A 25 -25.75 25.32 9.21
C GLY A 25 -24.22 25.40 9.09
N VAL A 26 -23.46 25.43 10.19
CA VAL A 26 -21.98 25.33 10.15
C VAL A 26 -21.46 24.00 9.57
N LEU A 27 -22.32 23.03 9.26
CA LEU A 27 -21.99 21.93 8.35
C LEU A 27 -23.19 21.59 7.44
N PRO A 28 -23.28 22.10 6.20
CA PRO A 28 -24.24 21.65 5.19
C PRO A 28 -24.00 20.19 4.73
N ALA A 29 -23.00 19.52 5.30
CA ALA A 29 -22.54 18.20 4.89
C ALA A 29 -23.38 17.05 5.47
N VAL A 30 -24.21 17.27 6.49
CA VAL A 30 -25.00 16.20 7.10
C VAL A 30 -26.48 16.60 7.13
N THR A 31 -27.11 16.58 5.96
CA THR A 31 -28.57 16.52 5.85
C THR A 31 -28.92 15.20 5.20
N VAL A 32 -29.44 14.28 6.01
CA VAL A 32 -30.11 13.07 5.50
C VAL A 32 -31.55 13.48 5.24
N THR A 33 -31.93 13.60 3.98
CA THR A 33 -33.33 13.80 3.61
C THR A 33 -33.97 12.43 3.44
N THR A 34 -34.89 12.10 4.33
CA THR A 34 -35.76 10.93 4.17
C THR A 34 -36.80 11.26 3.10
N ALA A 35 -36.77 10.55 1.99
CA ALA A 35 -37.84 10.61 1.00
C ALA A 35 -39.13 9.99 1.59
N PRO A 36 -40.33 10.30 1.05
CA PRO A 36 -41.61 9.80 1.58
C PRO A 36 -41.76 8.27 1.59
N ASP A 37 -40.87 7.54 0.95
CA ASP A 37 -40.79 6.08 0.88
C ASP A 37 -39.86 5.44 1.94
N GLY A 38 -39.22 6.24 2.79
CA GLY A 38 -38.28 5.78 3.80
C GLY A 38 -36.86 5.56 3.27
N SER A 39 -36.56 5.91 2.01
CA SER A 39 -35.20 5.93 1.50
C SER A 39 -34.43 7.14 2.01
N THR A 40 -33.21 6.90 2.50
CA THR A 40 -32.29 7.95 2.94
C THR A 40 -31.48 8.45 1.75
N GLU A 41 -31.81 9.63 1.23
CA GLU A 41 -30.94 10.34 0.29
C GLU A 41 -29.89 11.16 1.05
N TYR A 42 -28.62 10.85 0.80
CA TYR A 42 -27.50 11.65 1.29
C TYR A 42 -27.38 12.92 0.45
N SER A 43 -27.20 14.07 1.10
CA SER A 43 -26.95 15.32 0.38
C SER A 43 -25.72 15.21 -0.54
N VAL A 44 -25.74 15.91 -1.68
CA VAL A 44 -24.63 15.96 -2.64
C VAL A 44 -23.31 16.35 -1.96
N THR A 45 -23.36 17.22 -0.95
CA THR A 45 -22.21 17.61 -0.13
C THR A 45 -21.63 16.43 0.66
N MET A 46 -22.47 15.57 1.25
CA MET A 46 -22.04 14.35 1.95
C MET A 46 -21.40 13.35 0.97
N GLN A 47 -21.98 13.20 -0.22
CA GLN A 47 -21.44 12.31 -1.26
C GLN A 47 -20.06 12.77 -1.74
N ILE A 48 -19.87 14.08 -1.97
CA ILE A 48 -18.58 14.65 -2.35
C ILE A 48 -17.56 14.47 -1.22
N LEU A 49 -17.95 14.70 0.04
CA LEU A 49 -17.07 14.49 1.20
C LEU A 49 -16.62 13.03 1.31
N LEU A 50 -17.54 12.08 1.16
CA LEU A 50 -17.22 10.65 1.14
C LEU A 50 -16.31 10.30 -0.03
N LEU A 51 -16.58 10.83 -1.22
CA LEU A 51 -15.75 10.58 -2.40
C LEU A 51 -14.32 11.11 -2.22
N MET A 52 -14.16 12.34 -1.72
CA MET A 52 -12.85 12.92 -1.40
C MET A 52 -12.11 12.12 -0.32
N THR A 53 -12.84 11.65 0.69
CA THR A 53 -12.28 10.79 1.74
C THR A 53 -11.81 9.46 1.14
N SER A 54 -12.65 8.77 0.36
CA SER A 54 -12.31 7.52 -0.30
C SER A 54 -11.14 7.66 -1.27
N LEU A 55 -11.05 8.78 -2.00
CA LEU A 55 -9.94 9.06 -2.93
C LEU A 55 -8.58 9.12 -2.20
N SER A 56 -8.55 9.58 -0.95
CA SER A 56 -7.33 9.59 -0.14
C SER A 56 -6.84 8.20 0.29
N PHE A 57 -7.73 7.21 0.39
CA PHE A 57 -7.40 5.82 0.73
C PHE A 57 -7.00 4.99 -0.49
N LEU A 58 -7.33 5.44 -1.70
CA LEU A 58 -7.09 4.71 -2.94
C LEU A 58 -5.61 4.33 -3.17
N PRO A 59 -4.62 5.22 -2.91
CA PRO A 59 -3.21 4.85 -3.01
C PRO A 59 -2.81 3.72 -2.05
N ALA A 60 -3.33 3.76 -0.82
CA ALA A 60 -3.04 2.73 0.18
C ALA A 60 -3.67 1.38 -0.23
N MET A 61 -4.89 1.39 -0.77
CA MET A 61 -5.53 0.20 -1.31
C MET A 61 -4.76 -0.37 -2.50
N LEU A 62 -4.29 0.46 -3.44
CA LEU A 62 -3.45 -0.01 -4.54
C LEU A 62 -2.16 -0.67 -4.04
N ILE A 63 -1.54 -0.13 -3.00
CA ILE A 63 -0.29 -0.68 -2.44
C ILE A 63 -0.53 -2.03 -1.74
N MET A 64 -1.63 -2.16 -1.01
CA MET A 64 -1.90 -3.32 -0.14
C MET A 64 -2.68 -4.45 -0.81
N LEU A 65 -3.47 -4.18 -1.85
CA LEU A 65 -4.34 -5.16 -2.51
C LEU A 65 -3.75 -5.72 -3.81
N THR A 66 -2.50 -5.37 -4.13
CA THR A 66 -1.83 -5.75 -5.38
C THR A 66 -0.45 -6.35 -5.12
N SER A 67 0.28 -6.69 -6.18
CA SER A 67 1.67 -7.17 -6.14
C SER A 67 2.68 -6.17 -5.58
N PHE A 68 2.31 -4.89 -5.41
CA PHE A 68 3.23 -3.81 -5.07
C PHE A 68 4.06 -4.09 -3.80
N THR A 69 3.41 -4.58 -2.74
CA THR A 69 4.05 -4.78 -1.43
C THR A 69 5.26 -5.71 -1.49
N ARG A 70 5.15 -6.85 -2.19
CA ARG A 70 6.28 -7.79 -2.32
C ARG A 70 7.42 -7.19 -3.13
N ILE A 71 7.12 -6.49 -4.22
CA ILE A 71 8.11 -5.89 -5.12
C ILE A 71 8.94 -4.83 -4.38
N ILE A 72 8.29 -3.86 -3.72
CA ILE A 72 9.00 -2.77 -3.06
C ILE A 72 9.90 -3.26 -1.92
N ILE A 73 9.46 -4.27 -1.17
CA ILE A 73 10.23 -4.85 -0.08
C ILE A 73 11.46 -5.59 -0.61
N VAL A 74 11.30 -6.43 -1.63
CA VAL A 74 12.43 -7.16 -2.23
C VAL A 74 13.46 -6.19 -2.80
N LEU A 75 13.04 -5.17 -3.55
CA LEU A 75 13.94 -4.16 -4.10
C LEU A 75 14.64 -3.34 -3.01
N SER A 76 13.94 -3.04 -1.90
CA SER A 76 14.52 -2.33 -0.77
C SER A 76 15.57 -3.17 -0.03
N ILE A 77 15.30 -4.46 0.18
CA ILE A 77 16.26 -5.40 0.77
C ILE A 77 17.48 -5.55 -0.15
N LEU A 78 17.28 -5.69 -1.46
CA LEU A 78 18.38 -5.76 -2.43
C LEU A 78 19.29 -4.53 -2.37
N ARG A 79 18.71 -3.32 -2.33
CA ARG A 79 19.48 -2.07 -2.19
C ARG A 79 20.37 -2.10 -0.96
N GLN A 80 19.84 -2.59 0.16
CA GLN A 80 20.58 -2.71 1.41
C GLN A 80 21.66 -3.80 1.34
N ALA A 81 21.38 -4.92 0.66
CA ALA A 81 22.31 -6.03 0.48
C ALA A 81 23.57 -5.63 -0.31
N ILE A 82 23.38 -4.86 -1.38
CA ILE A 82 24.49 -4.34 -2.21
C ILE A 82 25.35 -3.35 -1.39
N GLY A 83 24.76 -2.67 -0.39
CA GLY A 83 25.48 -1.72 0.47
C GLY A 83 25.55 -0.30 -0.11
N LEU A 84 24.67 0.03 -1.06
CA LEU A 84 24.59 1.37 -1.64
C LEU A 84 23.92 2.34 -0.67
N GLN A 85 24.55 3.49 -0.42
CA GLN A 85 23.92 4.57 0.34
C GLN A 85 22.96 5.33 -0.57
N GLN A 86 21.66 5.18 -0.29
CA GLN A 86 20.55 5.93 -0.91
C GLN A 86 20.37 5.83 -2.44
N THR A 87 21.23 5.08 -3.14
CA THR A 87 21.11 4.79 -4.57
C THR A 87 20.67 3.34 -4.79
N PRO A 88 19.63 3.04 -5.57
CA PRO A 88 18.65 3.97 -6.15
C PRO A 88 17.80 4.68 -5.08
N SER A 89 17.32 5.88 -5.40
CA SER A 89 16.47 6.66 -4.47
C SER A 89 15.14 5.96 -4.20
N ASN A 90 14.51 6.26 -3.06
CA ASN A 90 13.20 5.68 -2.73
C ASN A 90 12.15 5.93 -3.84
N GLN A 91 12.23 7.09 -4.51
CA GLN A 91 11.33 7.43 -5.61
C GLN A 91 11.51 6.51 -6.81
N VAL A 92 12.77 6.16 -7.15
CA VAL A 92 13.05 5.21 -8.24
C VAL A 92 12.52 3.83 -7.89
N LEU A 93 12.73 3.36 -6.65
CA LEU A 93 12.21 2.05 -6.21
C LEU A 93 10.69 2.00 -6.23
N ILE A 94 10.01 3.06 -5.78
CA ILE A 94 8.54 3.17 -5.82
C ILE A 94 8.06 3.16 -7.27
N GLY A 95 8.70 3.94 -8.16
CA GLY A 95 8.38 3.98 -9.58
C GLY A 95 8.53 2.61 -10.25
N MET A 96 9.66 1.92 -10.03
CA MET A 96 9.89 0.57 -10.53
C MET A 96 8.83 -0.41 -10.01
N SER A 97 8.51 -0.33 -8.71
CA SER A 97 7.50 -1.19 -8.08
C SER A 97 6.12 -0.97 -8.68
N LEU A 98 5.75 0.28 -8.96
CA LEU A 98 4.47 0.66 -9.52
C LEU A 98 4.32 0.20 -10.99
N PHE A 99 5.35 0.39 -11.82
CA PHE A 99 5.34 -0.12 -13.20
C PHE A 99 5.32 -1.65 -13.26
N MET A 100 6.10 -2.32 -12.41
CA MET A 100 6.04 -3.78 -12.28
C MET A 100 4.67 -4.25 -11.81
N THR A 101 4.03 -3.51 -10.90
CA THR A 101 2.67 -3.81 -10.44
C THR A 101 1.67 -3.72 -11.59
N PHE A 102 1.71 -2.66 -12.41
CA PHE A 102 0.86 -2.58 -13.59
C PHE A 102 1.11 -3.72 -14.59
N PHE A 103 2.38 -4.09 -14.78
CA PHE A 103 2.75 -5.20 -15.65
C PHE A 103 2.19 -6.55 -15.15
N ILE A 104 2.36 -6.86 -13.86
CA ILE A 104 1.89 -8.13 -13.27
C ILE A 104 0.37 -8.17 -13.12
N MET A 105 -0.24 -7.04 -12.75
CA MET A 105 -1.68 -6.94 -12.50
C MET A 105 -2.51 -6.67 -13.75
N ALA A 106 -1.90 -6.48 -14.93
CA ALA A 106 -2.60 -6.27 -16.20
C ALA A 106 -3.82 -7.20 -16.40
N PRO A 107 -3.71 -8.54 -16.30
CA PRO A 107 -4.87 -9.43 -16.49
C PRO A 107 -5.98 -9.25 -15.45
N VAL A 108 -5.64 -8.77 -14.25
CA VAL A 108 -6.62 -8.48 -13.19
C VAL A 108 -7.34 -7.18 -13.50
N PHE A 109 -6.60 -6.13 -13.90
CA PHE A 109 -7.19 -4.85 -14.29
C PHE A 109 -8.08 -4.96 -15.52
N ASP A 110 -7.67 -5.76 -16.51
CA ASP A 110 -8.49 -6.02 -17.71
C ASP A 110 -9.84 -6.65 -17.34
N ARG A 111 -9.85 -7.66 -16.45
CA ARG A 111 -11.11 -8.27 -15.97
C ARG A 111 -11.97 -7.30 -15.17
N ILE A 112 -11.38 -6.49 -14.30
CA ILE A 112 -12.11 -5.45 -13.55
C ILE A 112 -12.78 -4.48 -14.53
N TYR A 113 -12.06 -4.10 -15.58
CA TYR A 113 -12.57 -3.20 -16.60
C TYR A 113 -13.73 -3.83 -17.38
N ASP A 114 -13.55 -5.05 -17.90
CA ASP A 114 -14.52 -5.73 -18.76
C ASP A 114 -15.77 -6.21 -18.00
N GLU A 115 -15.62 -6.69 -16.77
CA GLU A 115 -16.71 -7.31 -16.00
C GLU A 115 -17.45 -6.31 -15.09
N GLY A 116 -16.78 -5.23 -14.67
CA GLY A 116 -17.31 -4.24 -13.73
C GLY A 116 -17.48 -2.85 -14.33
N VAL A 117 -16.39 -2.23 -14.77
CA VAL A 117 -16.37 -0.80 -15.16
C VAL A 117 -17.14 -0.55 -16.44
N LYS A 118 -16.87 -1.31 -17.51
CA LYS A 118 -17.48 -1.10 -18.81
C LYS A 118 -19.00 -1.34 -18.78
N PRO A 119 -19.53 -2.43 -18.19
CA PRO A 119 -20.98 -2.61 -18.09
C PRO A 119 -21.67 -1.57 -17.20
N TYR A 120 -20.97 -0.98 -16.23
CA TYR A 120 -21.50 0.14 -15.44
C TYR A 120 -21.63 1.42 -16.27
N ILE A 121 -20.59 1.75 -17.05
CA ILE A 121 -20.61 2.91 -17.96
C ILE A 121 -21.68 2.73 -19.05
N ASP A 122 -21.87 1.50 -19.54
CA ASP A 122 -22.90 1.16 -20.51
C ASP A 122 -24.32 1.04 -19.89
N GLU A 123 -24.48 1.44 -18.62
CA GLU A 123 -25.74 1.41 -17.84
C GLU A 123 -26.39 0.01 -17.71
N GLN A 124 -25.60 -1.06 -17.90
CA GLN A 124 -26.03 -2.46 -17.80
C GLN A 124 -26.00 -2.99 -16.36
N LEU A 125 -25.17 -2.40 -15.50
CA LEU A 125 -25.03 -2.77 -14.09
C LEU A 125 -25.31 -1.57 -13.19
N THR A 126 -25.91 -1.83 -12.02
CA THR A 126 -25.92 -0.85 -10.94
C THR A 126 -24.52 -0.69 -10.34
N LEU A 127 -24.25 0.43 -9.66
CA LEU A 127 -22.96 0.65 -8.99
C LEU A 127 -22.60 -0.48 -8.01
N GLN A 128 -23.60 -1.01 -7.29
CA GLN A 128 -23.39 -2.11 -6.35
C GLN A 128 -23.01 -3.40 -7.07
N GLN A 129 -23.68 -3.73 -8.18
CA GLN A 129 -23.34 -4.90 -8.99
C GLN A 129 -21.97 -4.78 -9.63
N ALA A 130 -21.62 -3.59 -10.13
CA ALA A 130 -20.31 -3.30 -10.70
C ALA A 130 -19.20 -3.46 -9.66
N PHE A 131 -19.42 -3.01 -8.43
CA PHE A 131 -18.49 -3.22 -7.31
C PHE A 131 -18.37 -4.70 -6.94
N ASP A 132 -19.50 -5.42 -6.88
CA ASP A 132 -19.52 -6.84 -6.53
C ASP A 132 -18.83 -7.71 -7.58
N LYS A 133 -18.95 -7.39 -8.87
CA LYS A 133 -18.18 -8.05 -9.93
C LYS A 133 -16.72 -7.60 -9.96
N GLY A 134 -16.47 -6.30 -9.85
CA GLY A 134 -15.12 -5.73 -9.91
C GLY A 134 -14.18 -6.22 -8.79
N LYS A 135 -14.72 -6.60 -7.63
CA LYS A 135 -13.90 -7.17 -6.54
C LYS A 135 -13.52 -8.64 -6.75
N GLU A 136 -14.21 -9.39 -7.62
CA GLU A 136 -13.97 -10.83 -7.83
C GLU A 136 -12.58 -11.12 -8.45
N PRO A 137 -12.12 -10.41 -9.50
CA PRO A 137 -10.77 -10.61 -10.02
C PRO A 137 -9.67 -10.33 -8.98
N LEU A 138 -9.82 -9.27 -8.17
CA LEU A 138 -8.87 -8.97 -7.08
C LEU A 138 -8.86 -10.08 -6.03
N ARG A 139 -10.04 -10.57 -5.66
CA ARG A 139 -10.19 -11.69 -4.74
C ARG A 139 -9.51 -12.95 -5.28
N GLY A 140 -9.74 -13.28 -6.55
CA GLY A 140 -9.11 -14.42 -7.23
C GLY A 140 -7.59 -14.30 -7.25
N PHE A 141 -7.06 -13.11 -7.58
CA PHE A 141 -5.63 -12.85 -7.51
C PHE A 141 -5.07 -13.08 -6.11
N MET A 142 -5.68 -12.50 -5.07
CA MET A 142 -5.20 -12.67 -3.70
C MET A 142 -5.25 -14.12 -3.25
N LEU A 143 -6.35 -14.84 -3.50
CA LEU A 143 -6.48 -16.26 -3.16
C LEU A 143 -5.40 -17.13 -3.84
N GLY A 144 -4.99 -16.79 -5.06
CA GLY A 144 -3.89 -17.47 -5.75
C GLY A 144 -2.52 -17.27 -5.10
N GLN A 145 -2.35 -16.20 -4.30
CA GLN A 145 -1.08 -15.86 -3.65
C GLN A 145 -1.04 -16.17 -2.15
N VAL A 146 -2.20 -16.14 -1.48
CA VAL A 146 -2.29 -16.37 -0.04
C VAL A 146 -1.90 -17.81 0.29
N ARG A 147 -1.04 -17.98 1.30
CA ARG A 147 -0.72 -19.31 1.81
C ARG A 147 -1.90 -19.86 2.59
N THR A 148 -2.28 -21.10 2.34
CA THR A 148 -3.39 -21.77 3.05
C THR A 148 -3.22 -21.74 4.57
N THR A 149 -1.98 -21.85 5.06
CA THR A 149 -1.67 -21.75 6.49
C THR A 149 -2.03 -20.37 7.06
N ASP A 150 -1.66 -19.32 6.33
CA ASP A 150 -1.80 -17.93 6.79
C ASP A 150 -3.29 -17.56 6.74
N LEU A 151 -4.00 -17.95 5.68
CA LEU A 151 -5.46 -17.79 5.58
C LEU A 151 -6.21 -18.51 6.71
N LYS A 152 -5.84 -19.76 7.01
CA LYS A 152 -6.45 -20.54 8.09
C LYS A 152 -6.28 -19.85 9.45
N THR A 153 -5.08 -19.35 9.74
CA THR A 153 -4.83 -18.59 10.98
C THR A 153 -5.73 -17.37 11.10
N PHE A 154 -5.91 -16.60 10.02
CA PHE A 154 -6.82 -15.45 10.06
C PHE A 154 -8.30 -15.84 10.15
N ILE A 155 -8.71 -16.96 9.54
CA ILE A 155 -10.05 -17.53 9.73
C ILE A 155 -10.28 -17.90 11.20
N GLU A 156 -9.33 -18.60 11.83
CA GLU A 156 -9.42 -19.00 13.24
C GLU A 156 -9.50 -17.78 14.18
N ILE A 157 -8.72 -16.73 13.92
CA ILE A 157 -8.71 -15.49 14.71
C ILE A 157 -10.01 -14.69 14.53
N SER A 158 -10.57 -14.69 13.32
CA SER A 158 -11.77 -13.89 12.99
C SER A 158 -13.05 -14.32 13.72
N GLY A 159 -13.08 -15.56 14.24
CA GLY A 159 -14.26 -16.11 14.91
C GLY A 159 -15.41 -16.48 13.98
N TYR A 160 -15.24 -16.42 12.65
CA TYR A 160 -16.22 -16.93 11.70
C TYR A 160 -16.32 -18.46 11.82
N LYS A 161 -17.54 -18.97 12.05
CA LYS A 161 -17.77 -20.40 12.31
C LYS A 161 -18.17 -21.21 11.07
N ASP A 162 -18.56 -20.53 9.99
CA ASP A 162 -19.19 -21.14 8.81
C ASP A 162 -18.40 -20.93 7.50
N ILE A 163 -17.07 -20.86 7.57
CA ILE A 163 -16.23 -20.83 6.36
C ILE A 163 -15.87 -22.27 5.99
N LYS A 164 -16.51 -22.81 4.95
CA LYS A 164 -16.33 -24.21 4.54
C LYS A 164 -15.11 -24.41 3.65
N SER A 165 -14.74 -23.35 2.91
CA SER A 165 -13.59 -23.36 2.00
C SER A 165 -12.78 -22.05 2.09
N PRO A 166 -11.45 -22.09 1.91
CA PRO A 166 -10.61 -20.89 1.81
C PRO A 166 -11.14 -19.84 0.82
N GLU A 167 -11.77 -20.29 -0.26
CA GLU A 167 -12.36 -19.47 -1.33
C GLU A 167 -13.64 -18.75 -0.89
N GLU A 168 -14.22 -19.09 0.25
CA GLU A 168 -15.39 -18.42 0.84
C GLU A 168 -15.00 -17.34 1.88
N ALA A 169 -13.71 -17.24 2.24
CA ALA A 169 -13.26 -16.34 3.30
C ALA A 169 -13.55 -14.87 2.97
N PRO A 170 -14.24 -14.09 3.81
CA PRO A 170 -14.63 -12.72 3.47
C PRO A 170 -13.40 -11.81 3.25
N MET A 171 -13.58 -10.73 2.50
CA MET A 171 -12.49 -9.80 2.15
C MET A 171 -11.77 -9.24 3.39
N SER A 172 -12.50 -9.05 4.49
CA SER A 172 -11.96 -8.63 5.79
C SER A 172 -10.94 -9.59 6.41
N VAL A 173 -10.99 -10.87 6.03
CA VAL A 173 -10.05 -11.92 6.45
C VAL A 173 -8.98 -12.16 5.39
N LEU A 174 -9.38 -12.16 4.12
CA LEU A 174 -8.48 -12.40 2.99
C LEU A 174 -7.40 -11.34 2.87
N VAL A 175 -7.76 -10.05 2.98
CA VAL A 175 -6.81 -8.93 2.82
C VAL A 175 -5.67 -8.98 3.85
N PRO A 176 -5.91 -9.06 5.18
CA PRO A 176 -4.81 -9.15 6.13
C PRO A 176 -4.00 -10.45 5.96
N ALA A 177 -4.64 -11.58 5.64
CA ALA A 177 -3.92 -12.83 5.34
C ALA A 177 -3.00 -12.72 4.12
N PHE A 178 -3.49 -12.06 3.05
CA PHE A 178 -2.72 -11.76 1.84
C PHE A 178 -1.51 -10.89 2.18
N ILE A 179 -1.70 -9.77 2.87
CA ILE A 179 -0.59 -8.87 3.25
C ILE A 179 0.47 -9.65 4.04
N THR A 180 0.08 -10.46 5.02
CA THR A 180 1.06 -11.27 5.77
C THR A 180 1.78 -12.30 4.92
N SER A 181 1.08 -12.94 3.97
CA SER A 181 1.67 -13.91 3.04
C SER A 181 2.67 -13.24 2.08
N GLU A 182 2.32 -12.06 1.58
CA GLU A 182 3.18 -11.24 0.72
C GLU A 182 4.44 -10.79 1.45
N LEU A 183 4.32 -10.31 2.70
CA LEU A 183 5.46 -9.93 3.54
C LEU A 183 6.40 -11.12 3.72
N LYS A 184 5.88 -12.28 4.12
CA LYS A 184 6.69 -13.50 4.34
C LYS A 184 7.43 -13.91 3.07
N THR A 185 6.75 -13.92 1.93
CA THR A 185 7.34 -14.26 0.64
C THR A 185 8.39 -13.24 0.21
N ALA A 186 8.13 -11.94 0.41
CA ALA A 186 9.07 -10.87 0.12
C ALA A 186 10.35 -10.98 0.96
N PHE A 187 10.22 -11.26 2.27
CA PHE A 187 11.38 -11.48 3.14
C PHE A 187 12.16 -12.75 2.76
N GLN A 188 11.48 -13.83 2.34
CA GLN A 188 12.15 -15.03 1.84
C GLN A 188 12.97 -14.75 0.59
N ILE A 189 12.37 -14.07 -0.41
CA ILE A 189 13.09 -13.67 -1.63
C ILE A 189 14.23 -12.72 -1.30
N GLY A 190 13.96 -11.69 -0.49
CA GLY A 190 14.97 -10.73 -0.07
C GLY A 190 16.14 -11.38 0.64
N PHE A 191 15.89 -12.35 1.54
CA PHE A 191 16.93 -13.12 2.21
C PHE A 191 17.76 -13.94 1.21
N MET A 192 17.12 -14.65 0.28
CA MET A 192 17.84 -15.41 -0.75
C MET A 192 18.75 -14.52 -1.60
N LEU A 193 18.29 -13.31 -1.96
CA LEU A 193 19.10 -12.31 -2.66
C LEU A 193 20.22 -11.72 -1.79
N PHE A 194 20.04 -11.68 -0.47
CA PHE A 194 21.02 -11.12 0.46
C PHE A 194 22.23 -12.04 0.67
N VAL A 195 22.02 -13.37 0.65
CA VAL A 195 23.04 -14.37 0.98
C VAL A 195 24.35 -14.22 0.19
N PRO A 196 24.36 -14.08 -1.14
CA PRO A 196 25.61 -13.94 -1.90
C PRO A 196 26.44 -12.71 -1.47
N PHE A 197 25.78 -11.59 -1.19
CA PHE A 197 26.44 -10.36 -0.76
C PHE A 197 27.00 -10.46 0.67
N LEU A 198 26.27 -11.15 1.55
CA LEU A 198 26.75 -11.43 2.91
C LEU A 198 28.01 -12.31 2.89
N VAL A 199 28.05 -13.33 2.04
CA VAL A 199 29.24 -14.19 1.88
C VAL A 199 30.42 -13.35 1.39
N LEU A 200 30.22 -12.46 0.42
CA LEU A 200 31.27 -11.53 -0.02
C LEU A 200 31.79 -10.64 1.11
N ASP A 201 30.90 -10.09 1.94
CA ASP A 201 31.31 -9.28 3.09
C ASP A 201 32.18 -10.05 4.08
N LEU A 202 31.78 -11.28 4.41
CA LEU A 202 32.53 -12.14 5.34
C LEU A 202 33.91 -12.53 4.79
N VAL A 203 33.99 -12.79 3.48
CA VAL A 203 35.27 -13.10 2.81
C VAL A 203 36.19 -11.87 2.79
N VAL A 204 35.69 -10.70 2.39
CA VAL A 204 36.50 -9.47 2.37
C VAL A 204 36.96 -9.09 3.78
N ALA A 205 36.07 -9.18 4.79
CA ALA A 205 36.42 -8.91 6.17
C ALA A 205 37.53 -9.84 6.69
N SER A 206 37.45 -11.14 6.41
CA SER A 206 38.46 -12.11 6.86
C SER A 206 39.83 -11.87 6.20
N ILE A 207 39.86 -11.46 4.92
CA ILE A 207 41.10 -11.10 4.22
C ILE A 207 41.72 -9.81 4.80
N LEU A 208 40.91 -8.76 5.03
CA LEU A 208 41.40 -7.51 5.61
C LEU A 208 41.97 -7.70 7.03
N MET A 209 41.29 -8.54 7.84
CA MET A 209 41.78 -8.91 9.17
C MET A 209 43.10 -9.68 9.09
N ALA A 210 43.25 -10.60 8.13
CA ALA A 210 44.49 -11.34 7.92
C ALA A 210 45.67 -10.44 7.48
N MET A 211 45.40 -9.34 6.78
CA MET A 211 46.40 -8.34 6.40
C MET A 211 46.76 -7.36 7.53
N GLY A 212 46.11 -7.44 8.70
CA GLY A 212 46.32 -6.54 9.83
C GLY A 212 45.65 -5.16 9.67
N MET A 213 44.80 -4.97 8.66
CA MET A 213 44.11 -3.70 8.40
C MET A 213 42.81 -3.60 9.19
N MET A 214 42.90 -3.47 10.52
CA MET A 214 41.71 -3.40 11.39
C MET A 214 40.89 -2.10 11.26
N MET A 215 41.48 -1.04 10.71
CA MET A 215 40.86 0.30 10.66
C MET A 215 40.05 0.55 9.38
N LEU A 216 40.21 -0.27 8.35
CA LEU A 216 39.43 -0.14 7.13
C LEU A 216 38.10 -0.87 7.28
N SER A 217 37.00 -0.18 7.02
CA SER A 217 35.67 -0.79 7.02
C SER A 217 35.57 -1.83 5.89
N PRO A 218 35.28 -3.10 6.19
CA PRO A 218 35.10 -4.13 5.17
C PRO A 218 34.02 -3.79 4.14
N MET A 219 32.99 -3.04 4.54
CA MET A 219 31.89 -2.65 3.64
C MET A 219 32.35 -1.72 2.51
N ILE A 220 33.28 -0.80 2.78
CA ILE A 220 33.79 0.12 1.76
C ILE A 220 34.60 -0.66 0.72
N VAL A 221 35.36 -1.66 1.17
CA VAL A 221 36.20 -2.49 0.31
C VAL A 221 35.37 -3.51 -0.46
N SER A 222 34.29 -4.07 0.11
CA SER A 222 33.44 -5.07 -0.55
C SER A 222 32.49 -4.47 -1.59
N LEU A 223 32.12 -3.19 -1.45
CA LEU A 223 31.13 -2.54 -2.31
C LEU A 223 31.43 -2.64 -3.82
N PRO A 224 32.65 -2.31 -4.32
CA PRO A 224 32.96 -2.46 -5.74
C PRO A 224 32.81 -3.90 -6.25
N PHE A 225 33.19 -4.89 -5.44
CA PHE A 225 33.04 -6.31 -5.79
C PHE A 225 31.57 -6.73 -5.84
N LYS A 226 30.73 -6.23 -4.93
CA LYS A 226 29.29 -6.49 -4.94
C LYS A 226 28.62 -5.91 -6.18
N ILE A 227 28.94 -4.66 -6.52
CA ILE A 227 28.42 -4.00 -7.73
C ILE A 227 28.88 -4.77 -8.97
N MET A 228 30.16 -5.15 -9.04
CA MET A 228 30.70 -5.94 -10.14
C MET A 228 29.97 -7.27 -10.27
N LEU A 229 29.83 -8.04 -9.18
CA LEU A 229 29.07 -9.29 -9.18
C LEU A 229 27.65 -9.07 -9.70
N PHE A 230 26.95 -8.07 -9.18
CA PHE A 230 25.56 -7.79 -9.53
C PHE A 230 25.39 -7.42 -11.00
N VAL A 231 26.30 -6.64 -11.57
CA VAL A 231 26.28 -6.29 -12.99
C VAL A 231 26.66 -7.48 -13.87
N LEU A 232 27.66 -8.27 -13.49
CA LEU A 232 28.14 -9.42 -14.28
C LEU A 232 27.09 -10.52 -14.43
N VAL A 233 26.21 -10.69 -13.45
CA VAL A 233 25.12 -11.67 -13.52
C VAL A 233 23.83 -11.12 -14.13
N ASP A 234 23.84 -9.87 -14.62
CA ASP A 234 22.63 -9.15 -15.03
C ASP A 234 21.55 -9.14 -13.92
N GLY A 235 21.96 -8.71 -12.73
CA GLY A 235 21.18 -8.85 -11.50
C GLY A 235 19.82 -8.15 -11.53
N TRP A 236 19.67 -7.05 -12.27
CA TRP A 236 18.37 -6.40 -12.43
C TRP A 236 17.38 -7.28 -13.19
N SER A 237 17.80 -7.86 -14.32
CA SER A 237 16.97 -8.76 -15.12
C SER A 237 16.59 -10.02 -14.31
N LEU A 238 17.56 -10.62 -13.61
CA LEU A 238 17.31 -11.78 -12.76
C LEU A 238 16.32 -11.49 -11.63
N VAL A 239 16.47 -10.36 -10.93
CA VAL A 239 15.59 -10.00 -9.80
C VAL A 239 14.18 -9.68 -10.30
N LEU A 240 14.04 -8.86 -11.34
CA LEU A 240 12.74 -8.50 -11.89
C LEU A 240 12.03 -9.71 -12.51
N GLY A 241 12.76 -10.59 -13.20
CA GLY A 241 12.24 -11.84 -13.73
C GLY A 241 11.78 -12.81 -12.63
N THR A 242 12.58 -12.96 -11.56
CA THR A 242 12.20 -13.80 -10.41
C THR A 242 10.95 -13.24 -9.71
N LEU A 243 10.85 -11.92 -9.58
CA LEU A 243 9.67 -11.26 -9.01
C LEU A 243 8.43 -11.49 -9.88
N ALA A 244 8.51 -11.27 -11.19
CA ALA A 244 7.38 -11.48 -12.09
C ALA A 244 6.89 -12.94 -12.06
N ASN A 245 7.82 -13.91 -12.11
CA ASN A 245 7.49 -15.33 -12.04
C ASN A 245 6.97 -15.76 -10.67
N SER A 246 7.25 -15.01 -9.60
CA SER A 246 6.78 -15.36 -8.24
C SER A 246 5.27 -15.19 -8.05
N PHE A 247 4.59 -14.45 -8.94
CA PHE A 247 3.14 -14.27 -8.89
C PHE A 247 2.38 -15.23 -9.83
N GLY A 248 3.11 -16.03 -10.62
CA GLY A 248 2.55 -17.03 -11.53
C GLY A 248 2.33 -18.39 -10.88
#